data_AF-A0A3N2RPE2-F1
#
_entry.id   AF-A0A3N2RPE2-F1
#
_cell.length_a   1.000
_cell.length_b   1.000
_cell.length_c   1.000
_cell.angle_alpha   90.00
_cell.angle_beta   90.00
_cell.angle_gamma   90.00
#
_symmetry.space_group_name_H-M   'P 1'
#
loop_
_entity.id
_entity.type
_entity.pdbx_description
1 polymer ?
#
loop_
_entity_poly.entity_id
_entity_poly.type
_entity_poly.pdbx_seq_one_letter_code
_entity_poly.pdbx_strand_id
1 'polypeptide(L)'
;MTTLNGPSYSGPQLGDLVNTKAEIENRQVAVPVGYQPVVVEPGDTLSQIAETNGIPLAQLIAANPQFSLDPASNPNTRSADLIYPGETVFVPSDEAKASDAAAAKYAQALDDSEQPSANHGEWETKSKAVTDTKAEFTQAVKAEIDASMTHAGNSREDFGKEAAAIGEKIAQRYENAGRPDLAQAAREAGQQRETEINNEV
;
A
#
# COMPACT_ATOMS: atom_id res chain seq x y z
N MET A 1 -12.09 21.70 17.74
CA MET A 1 -13.43 21.07 17.70
C MET A 1 -14.10 21.50 16.41
N THR A 2 -13.81 20.79 15.32
CA THR A 2 -14.32 21.16 13.98
C THR A 2 -15.60 20.37 13.75
N THR A 3 -16.71 21.09 13.59
CA THR A 3 -18.05 20.54 13.44
C THR A 3 -18.20 19.84 12.09
N LEU A 4 -18.45 18.53 12.12
CA LEU A 4 -18.84 17.72 10.96
C LEU A 4 -20.18 18.24 10.41
N ASN A 5 -20.18 18.76 9.18
CA ASN A 5 -21.41 19.12 8.44
C ASN A 5 -22.06 17.84 7.87
N GLY A 6 -22.78 17.15 8.75
CA GLY A 6 -23.76 16.10 8.48
C GLY A 6 -24.80 16.14 9.61
N PRO A 7 -25.92 15.39 9.55
CA PRO A 7 -26.81 15.27 10.71
C PRO A 7 -25.96 14.93 11.94
N SER A 8 -26.03 15.77 12.98
CA SER A 8 -25.14 15.73 14.14
C SER A 8 -25.00 14.30 14.68
N TYR A 9 -23.89 13.65 14.35
CA TYR A 9 -23.61 12.29 14.79
C TYR A 9 -23.39 12.32 16.31
N SER A 10 -24.43 11.95 17.06
CA SER A 10 -24.46 11.91 18.54
C SER A 10 -23.95 10.55 19.06
N GLY A 11 -22.89 10.02 18.47
CA GLY A 11 -22.18 8.84 18.97
C GLY A 11 -21.03 9.22 19.91
N PRO A 12 -20.34 8.23 20.49
CA PRO A 12 -19.16 8.48 21.34
C PRO A 12 -18.13 9.33 20.58
N GLN A 13 -17.56 10.36 21.21
CA GLN A 13 -16.47 11.14 20.63
C GLN A 13 -15.20 10.30 20.62
N LEU A 14 -15.04 9.46 19.58
CA LEU A 14 -13.89 8.57 19.38
C LEU A 14 -12.66 9.32 18.82
N GLY A 15 -12.49 10.59 19.19
CA GLY A 15 -11.71 11.62 18.49
C GLY A 15 -10.24 11.36 18.18
N ASP A 16 -9.69 10.19 18.55
CA ASP A 16 -8.32 9.75 18.22
C ASP A 16 -8.25 8.43 17.42
N LEU A 17 -9.36 7.70 17.22
CA LEU A 17 -9.38 6.35 16.58
C LEU A 17 -10.21 6.29 15.29
N VAL A 18 -10.89 7.37 14.92
CA VAL A 18 -11.75 7.46 13.74
C VAL A 18 -11.11 8.46 12.78
N ASN A 19 -10.68 7.98 11.62
CA ASN A 19 -10.27 8.88 10.54
C ASN A 19 -11.53 9.32 9.79
N THR A 20 -11.69 10.60 9.53
CA THR A 20 -12.81 11.13 8.74
C THR A 20 -12.33 11.67 7.40
N LYS A 21 -13.24 11.73 6.42
CA LYS A 21 -12.94 12.33 5.10
C LYS A 21 -12.35 13.74 5.23
N ALA A 22 -12.91 14.55 6.14
CA ALA A 22 -12.45 15.92 6.38
C ALA A 22 -11.01 15.98 6.92
N GLU A 23 -10.59 15.01 7.73
CA GLU A 23 -9.21 14.96 8.25
C GLU A 23 -8.20 14.57 7.17
N ILE A 24 -8.60 13.73 6.21
CA ILE A 24 -7.81 13.42 5.02
C ILE A 24 -7.69 14.66 4.13
N GLU A 25 -8.81 15.33 3.85
CA GLU A 25 -8.86 16.54 3.00
C GLU A 25 -8.07 17.71 3.61
N ASN A 26 -8.11 17.88 4.94
CA ASN A 26 -7.36 18.89 5.66
C ASN A 26 -5.89 18.47 5.95
N ARG A 27 -5.45 17.31 5.43
CA ARG A 27 -4.09 16.74 5.63
C ARG A 27 -3.71 16.52 7.09
N GLN A 28 -4.69 16.33 7.97
CA GLN A 28 -4.48 15.96 9.38
C GLN A 28 -4.14 14.47 9.49
N VAL A 29 -4.67 13.66 8.58
CA VAL A 29 -4.34 12.24 8.42
C VAL A 29 -3.77 12.04 7.02
N ALA A 30 -2.55 11.52 6.94
CA ALA A 30 -1.91 11.19 5.67
C ALA A 30 -2.34 9.79 5.22
N VAL A 31 -2.75 9.66 3.96
CA VAL A 31 -2.99 8.34 3.36
C VAL A 31 -1.64 7.62 3.23
N PRO A 32 -1.50 6.39 3.76
CA PRO A 32 -0.27 5.63 3.60
C PRO A 32 0.00 5.33 2.12
N VAL A 33 1.28 5.26 1.74
CA VAL A 33 1.68 4.93 0.35
C VAL A 33 1.15 3.55 -0.04
N GLY A 34 0.57 3.47 -1.23
CA GLY A 34 -0.06 2.26 -1.74
C GLY A 34 -1.48 2.04 -1.22
N TYR A 35 -2.04 2.96 -0.45
CA TYR A 35 -3.42 2.89 0.03
C TYR A 35 -4.27 4.03 -0.54
N GLN A 36 -5.57 3.80 -0.54
CA GLN A 36 -6.59 4.77 -0.89
C GLN A 36 -7.68 4.83 0.20
N PRO A 37 -8.23 6.01 0.49
CA PRO A 37 -9.28 6.18 1.48
C PRO A 37 -10.64 5.76 0.91
N VAL A 38 -11.36 4.89 1.63
CA VAL A 38 -12.76 4.53 1.37
C VAL A 38 -13.62 5.09 2.49
N VAL A 39 -14.66 5.85 2.15
CA VAL A 39 -15.60 6.39 3.13
C VAL A 39 -16.67 5.35 3.40
N VAL A 40 -16.86 5.01 4.67
CA VAL A 40 -17.87 4.07 5.14
C VAL A 40 -19.26 4.66 4.91
N GLU A 41 -20.12 3.90 4.25
CA GLU A 41 -21.53 4.23 4.02
C GLU A 41 -22.44 3.50 5.03
N PRO A 42 -23.67 4.00 5.26
CA PRO A 42 -24.62 3.31 6.12
C PRO A 42 -24.92 1.88 5.64
N GLY A 43 -24.59 0.90 6.48
CA GLY A 43 -24.80 -0.53 6.19
C GLY A 43 -23.54 -1.28 5.79
N ASP A 44 -22.40 -0.58 5.63
CA ASP A 44 -21.12 -1.23 5.39
C ASP A 44 -20.63 -2.02 6.60
N THR A 45 -19.83 -3.04 6.30
CA THR A 45 -19.00 -3.77 7.26
C THR A 45 -17.59 -3.87 6.71
N LEU A 46 -16.57 -4.01 7.59
CA LEU A 46 -15.19 -4.19 7.12
C LEU A 46 -15.05 -5.43 6.22
N SER A 47 -15.80 -6.49 6.49
CA SER A 47 -15.82 -7.70 5.66
C SER A 47 -16.30 -7.43 4.23
N GLN A 48 -17.38 -6.66 4.06
CA GLN A 48 -17.90 -6.29 2.74
C GLN A 48 -16.98 -5.32 2.00
N ILE A 49 -16.37 -4.38 2.72
CA ILE A 49 -15.36 -3.46 2.15
C ILE A 49 -14.16 -4.28 1.65
N ALA A 50 -13.67 -5.24 2.45
CA ALA A 50 -12.58 -6.11 2.06
C ALA A 50 -12.93 -6.94 0.81
N GLU A 51 -14.10 -7.58 0.79
CA GLU A 51 -14.59 -8.40 -0.32
C GLU A 51 -14.71 -7.58 -1.61
N THR A 52 -15.31 -6.39 -1.54
CA THR A 52 -15.48 -5.48 -2.69
C THR A 52 -14.14 -5.04 -3.26
N ASN A 53 -13.10 -4.94 -2.41
CA ASN A 53 -11.74 -4.58 -2.83
C ASN A 53 -10.88 -5.80 -3.20
N GLY A 54 -11.43 -7.01 -3.11
CA GLY A 54 -10.75 -8.26 -3.48
C GLY A 54 -9.63 -8.66 -2.51
N ILE A 55 -9.67 -8.20 -1.26
CA ILE A 55 -8.65 -8.51 -0.24
C ILE A 55 -9.25 -9.28 0.94
N PRO A 56 -8.46 -10.12 1.64
CA PRO A 56 -8.91 -10.74 2.87
C PRO A 56 -9.06 -9.71 4.00
N LEU A 57 -10.04 -9.92 4.89
CA LEU A 57 -10.30 -9.05 6.04
C LEU A 57 -9.05 -8.83 6.91
N ALA A 58 -8.22 -9.87 7.09
CA ALA A 58 -6.98 -9.75 7.85
C ALA A 58 -6.00 -8.73 7.24
N GLN A 59 -5.92 -8.64 5.91
CA GLN A 59 -5.09 -7.65 5.21
C GLN A 59 -5.68 -6.24 5.37
N LEU A 60 -7.01 -6.10 5.34
CA LEU A 60 -7.68 -4.83 5.62
C LEU A 60 -7.39 -4.34 7.05
N ILE A 61 -7.46 -5.23 8.04
CA ILE A 61 -7.17 -4.90 9.44
C ILE A 61 -5.68 -4.54 9.63
N ALA A 62 -4.76 -5.27 8.99
CA ALA A 62 -3.33 -4.96 9.04
C ALA A 62 -3.02 -3.55 8.50
N ALA A 63 -3.78 -3.09 7.50
CA ALA A 63 -3.68 -1.75 6.95
C ALA A 63 -4.30 -0.67 7.84
N ASN A 64 -5.18 -1.05 8.77
CA ASN A 64 -5.96 -0.16 9.61
C ASN A 64 -5.77 -0.54 11.09
N PRO A 65 -4.61 -0.22 11.70
CA PRO A 65 -4.25 -0.64 13.05
C PRO A 65 -5.19 -0.10 14.15
N GLN A 66 -6.08 0.84 13.82
CA GLN A 66 -7.15 1.28 14.71
C GLN A 66 -8.20 0.18 14.97
N PHE A 67 -8.28 -0.86 14.13
CA PHE A 67 -9.20 -1.99 14.30
C PHE A 67 -8.49 -3.25 14.78
N SER A 68 -9.21 -4.06 15.54
CA SER A 68 -8.77 -5.39 15.95
C SER A 68 -9.96 -6.35 16.06
N LEU A 69 -9.73 -7.63 15.75
CA LEU A 69 -10.65 -8.73 16.06
C LEU A 69 -10.63 -9.07 17.55
N ASP A 70 -9.59 -8.66 18.27
CA ASP A 70 -9.45 -8.83 19.72
C ASP A 70 -8.96 -7.50 20.35
N PRO A 71 -9.86 -6.53 20.52
CA PRO A 71 -9.52 -5.25 21.15
C PRO A 71 -9.19 -5.40 22.64
N ALA A 72 -9.54 -6.52 23.29
CA ALA A 72 -9.19 -6.75 24.68
C ALA A 72 -7.69 -7.01 24.85
N SER A 73 -7.08 -7.74 23.91
CA SER A 73 -5.63 -7.99 23.88
C SER A 73 -4.82 -6.88 23.21
N ASN A 74 -5.48 -5.97 22.47
CA ASN A 74 -4.84 -4.90 21.70
C ASN A 74 -5.30 -3.52 22.20
N PRO A 75 -4.66 -2.96 23.23
CA PRO A 75 -5.04 -1.65 23.76
C PRO A 75 -4.87 -0.55 22.71
N ASN A 76 -5.70 0.50 22.79
CA ASN A 76 -5.79 1.57 21.79
C ASN A 76 -6.31 1.13 20.41
N THR A 77 -7.03 0.01 20.34
CA THR A 77 -7.76 -0.42 19.15
C THR A 77 -9.26 -0.53 19.46
N ARG A 78 -10.09 -0.59 18.43
CA ARG A 78 -11.53 -0.86 18.52
C ARG A 78 -11.91 -2.11 17.77
N SER A 79 -13.10 -2.63 18.07
CA SER A 79 -13.63 -3.80 17.37
C SER A 79 -13.70 -3.54 15.87
N ALA A 80 -13.27 -4.51 15.08
CA ALA A 80 -13.43 -4.52 13.62
C ALA A 80 -14.91 -4.48 13.17
N ASP A 81 -15.85 -4.86 14.04
CA ASP A 81 -17.29 -4.78 13.78
C ASP A 81 -17.87 -3.37 14.02
N LEU A 82 -17.07 -2.45 14.56
CA LEU A 82 -17.53 -1.12 14.98
C LEU A 82 -16.96 -0.01 14.09
N ILE A 83 -17.61 0.16 12.93
CA ILE A 83 -17.35 1.25 11.97
C ILE A 83 -18.55 2.19 11.90
N TYR A 84 -18.29 3.45 11.54
CA TYR A 84 -19.32 4.48 11.51
C TYR A 84 -19.44 5.16 10.14
N PRO A 85 -20.65 5.50 9.68
CA PRO A 85 -20.81 6.24 8.44
C PRO A 85 -20.04 7.57 8.46
N GLY A 86 -19.33 7.87 7.38
CA GLY A 86 -18.46 9.06 7.24
C GLY A 86 -17.03 8.88 7.75
N GLU A 87 -16.75 7.74 8.38
CA GLU A 87 -15.40 7.30 8.69
C GLU A 87 -14.65 6.85 7.43
N THR A 88 -13.33 6.91 7.46
CA THR A 88 -12.44 6.49 6.39
C THR A 88 -11.64 5.25 6.78
N VAL A 89 -11.70 4.24 5.91
CA VAL A 89 -10.91 3.01 5.96
C VAL A 89 -9.90 3.03 4.83
N PHE A 90 -8.66 2.64 5.10
CA PHE A 90 -7.63 2.55 4.08
C PHE A 90 -7.62 1.17 3.43
N VAL A 91 -7.75 1.14 2.11
CA VAL A 91 -7.65 -0.10 1.32
C VAL A 91 -6.46 0.01 0.38
N PRO A 92 -5.79 -1.10 0.03
CA PRO A 92 -4.76 -1.08 -1.00
C PRO A 92 -5.29 -0.47 -2.30
N SER A 93 -4.49 0.41 -2.89
CA SER A 93 -4.70 0.95 -4.24
C SER A 93 -4.62 -0.16 -5.29
N ASP A 94 -5.17 0.09 -6.48
CA ASP A 94 -5.05 -0.85 -7.59
C ASP A 94 -3.57 -1.05 -7.99
N GLU A 95 -2.77 0.02 -7.93
CA GLU A 95 -1.34 -0.01 -8.20
C GLU A 95 -0.57 -0.81 -7.14
N ALA A 96 -0.92 -0.67 -5.86
CA ALA A 96 -0.32 -1.50 -4.79
C ALA A 96 -0.70 -2.98 -4.91
N LYS A 97 -1.95 -3.29 -5.32
CA LYS A 97 -2.34 -4.67 -5.60
C LYS A 97 -1.57 -5.23 -6.81
N ALA A 98 -1.33 -4.41 -7.83
CA ALA A 98 -0.54 -4.79 -8.98
C ALA A 98 0.94 -5.04 -8.63
N SER A 99 1.54 -4.17 -7.80
CA SER A 99 2.91 -4.35 -7.31
C SER A 99 3.03 -5.59 -6.42
N ASP A 100 2.07 -5.85 -5.54
CA ASP A 100 2.03 -7.07 -4.71
C ASP A 100 1.86 -8.34 -5.55
N ALA A 101 1.01 -8.31 -6.59
CA ALA A 101 0.86 -9.44 -7.51
C ALA A 101 2.14 -9.71 -8.32
N ALA A 102 2.83 -8.66 -8.78
CA ALA A 102 4.11 -8.79 -9.45
C ALA A 102 5.22 -9.27 -8.49
N ALA A 103 5.21 -8.79 -7.24
CA ALA A 103 6.10 -9.25 -6.17
C ALA A 103 5.94 -10.75 -5.92
N ALA A 104 4.71 -11.27 -5.89
CA ALA A 104 4.47 -12.69 -5.71
C ALA A 104 5.07 -13.54 -6.84
N LYS A 105 4.96 -13.09 -8.10
CA LYS A 105 5.61 -13.76 -9.24
C LYS A 105 7.13 -13.72 -9.16
N TYR A 106 7.69 -12.57 -8.79
CA TYR A 106 9.13 -12.40 -8.68
C TYR A 106 9.70 -13.24 -7.54
N ALA A 107 9.03 -13.27 -6.38
CA ALA A 107 9.41 -14.14 -5.27
C ALA A 107 9.37 -15.63 -5.68
N GLN A 108 8.33 -16.07 -6.38
CA GLN A 108 8.26 -17.44 -6.89
C GLN A 108 9.41 -17.75 -7.85
N ALA A 109 9.74 -16.83 -8.76
CA ALA A 109 10.85 -17.02 -9.69
C ALA A 109 12.21 -17.11 -8.97
N LEU A 110 12.41 -16.33 -7.90
CA LEU A 110 13.59 -16.44 -7.04
C LEU A 110 13.65 -17.82 -6.39
N ASP A 111 12.58 -18.25 -5.73
CA ASP A 111 12.50 -19.56 -5.07
C ASP A 111 12.76 -20.71 -6.06
N ASP A 112 12.18 -20.65 -7.26
CA ASP A 112 12.37 -21.65 -8.32
C ASP A 112 13.81 -21.69 -8.84
N SER A 113 14.48 -20.53 -8.89
CA SER A 113 15.87 -20.41 -9.33
C SER A 113 16.87 -21.00 -8.34
N GLU A 114 16.51 -21.05 -7.05
CA GLU A 114 17.30 -21.72 -6.01
C GLU A 114 17.18 -23.25 -6.09
N GLN A 115 16.09 -23.76 -6.67
CA GLN A 115 15.89 -25.20 -6.84
C GLN A 115 16.83 -25.78 -7.92
N PRO A 116 17.39 -26.99 -7.71
CA PRO A 116 18.21 -27.67 -8.69
C PRO A 116 17.51 -27.75 -10.06
N SER A 117 18.27 -27.54 -11.14
CA SER A 117 17.78 -27.71 -12.50
C SER A 117 18.17 -29.09 -13.03
N ALA A 118 17.26 -29.78 -13.72
CA ALA A 118 17.53 -31.10 -14.28
C ALA A 118 18.47 -31.05 -15.49
N ASN A 119 18.49 -29.92 -16.20
CA ASN A 119 19.35 -29.67 -17.36
C ASN A 119 19.62 -28.17 -17.56
N HIS A 120 20.52 -27.85 -18.48
CA HIS A 120 20.89 -26.46 -18.79
C HIS A 120 19.71 -25.61 -19.28
N GLY A 121 18.82 -26.16 -20.12
CA GLY A 121 17.67 -25.41 -20.64
C GLY A 121 16.66 -25.02 -19.56
N GLU A 122 16.50 -25.86 -18.53
CA GLU A 122 15.69 -25.54 -17.36
C GLU A 122 16.32 -24.41 -16.53
N TRP A 123 17.64 -24.45 -16.34
CA TRP A 123 18.37 -23.36 -15.68
C TRP A 123 18.21 -22.03 -16.43
N GLU A 124 18.33 -22.04 -17.76
CA GLU A 124 18.12 -20.84 -18.60
C GLU A 124 16.70 -20.30 -18.44
N THR A 125 15.70 -21.18 -18.40
CA THR A 125 14.29 -20.80 -18.24
C THR A 125 14.04 -20.16 -16.88
N LYS A 126 14.56 -20.75 -15.79
CA LYS A 126 14.44 -20.21 -14.43
C LYS A 126 15.16 -18.86 -14.29
N SER A 127 16.37 -18.74 -14.83
CA SER A 127 17.13 -17.49 -14.83
C SER A 127 16.42 -16.38 -15.61
N LYS A 128 15.82 -16.73 -16.76
CA LYS A 128 15.00 -15.80 -17.54
C LYS A 128 13.75 -15.37 -16.77
N ALA A 129 13.07 -16.30 -16.09
CA ALA A 129 11.88 -15.98 -15.28
C ALA A 129 12.20 -14.95 -14.18
N VAL A 130 13.33 -15.10 -13.47
CA VAL A 130 13.80 -14.11 -12.48
C VAL A 130 13.98 -12.73 -13.11
N THR A 131 14.61 -12.67 -14.29
CA THR A 131 14.86 -11.40 -14.99
C THR A 131 13.57 -10.73 -15.45
N ASP A 132 12.68 -11.48 -16.09
CA ASP A 132 11.42 -10.97 -16.64
C ASP A 132 10.48 -10.52 -15.50
N THR A 133 10.35 -11.32 -14.44
CA THR A 133 9.48 -10.99 -13.30
C THR A 133 10.03 -9.84 -12.45
N LYS A 134 11.37 -9.71 -12.32
CA LYS A 134 11.97 -8.51 -11.69
C LYS A 134 11.62 -7.25 -12.48
N ALA A 135 11.64 -7.31 -13.81
CA ALA A 135 11.28 -6.17 -14.66
C ALA A 135 9.80 -5.82 -14.52
N GLU A 136 8.90 -6.81 -14.52
CA GLU A 136 7.46 -6.61 -14.24
C GLU A 136 7.23 -5.97 -12.88
N PHE A 137 7.87 -6.47 -11.82
CA PHE A 137 7.78 -5.93 -10.48
C PHE A 137 8.30 -4.49 -10.41
N THR A 138 9.45 -4.21 -11.01
CA THR A 138 10.03 -2.86 -11.08
C THR A 138 9.06 -1.88 -11.75
N GLN A 139 8.42 -2.29 -12.85
CA GLN A 139 7.45 -1.46 -13.56
C GLN A 139 6.19 -1.21 -12.71
N ALA A 140 5.68 -2.23 -12.02
CA ALA A 140 4.53 -2.09 -11.14
C ALA A 140 4.80 -1.15 -9.96
N VAL A 141 5.99 -1.25 -9.34
CA VAL A 141 6.41 -0.32 -8.28
C VAL A 141 6.52 1.11 -8.80
N LYS A 142 7.07 1.32 -10.02
CA LYS A 142 7.10 2.67 -10.62
C LYS A 142 5.70 3.25 -10.83
N ALA A 143 4.74 2.44 -11.29
CA ALA A 143 3.35 2.87 -11.43
C ALA A 143 2.72 3.24 -10.08
N GLU A 144 3.01 2.47 -9.02
CA GLU A 144 2.56 2.80 -7.67
C GLU A 144 3.19 4.08 -7.12
N ILE A 145 4.47 4.32 -7.44
CA ILE A 145 5.14 5.58 -7.12
C ILE A 145 4.42 6.75 -7.79
N ASP A 146 4.22 6.67 -9.10
CA ASP A 146 3.56 7.73 -9.88
C ASP A 146 2.14 8.01 -9.38
N ALA A 147 1.39 6.97 -9.00
CA ALA A 147 0.04 7.12 -8.44
C ALA A 147 0.03 7.74 -7.03
N SER A 148 1.11 7.54 -6.26
CA SER A 148 1.24 8.08 -4.91
C SER A 148 1.84 9.49 -4.87
N MET A 149 2.37 9.99 -6.00
CA MET A 149 2.96 11.31 -6.08
C MET A 149 1.91 12.42 -5.99
N THR A 150 2.12 13.35 -5.05
CA THR A 150 1.22 14.48 -4.84
C THR A 150 1.47 15.64 -5.82
N HIS A 151 2.58 15.59 -6.55
CA HIS A 151 3.04 16.63 -7.47
C HIS A 151 3.13 18.02 -6.80
N ALA A 152 3.40 18.07 -5.50
CA ALA A 152 3.39 19.31 -4.71
C ALA A 152 4.73 20.09 -4.72
N GLY A 153 5.75 19.62 -5.44
CA GLY A 153 7.06 20.26 -5.58
C GLY A 153 7.08 21.41 -6.60
N ASN A 154 8.04 22.34 -6.42
CA ASN A 154 8.25 23.46 -7.35
C ASN A 154 9.37 23.20 -8.37
N SER A 155 10.03 22.03 -8.31
CA SER A 155 11.15 21.68 -9.18
C SER A 155 11.19 20.18 -9.52
N ARG A 156 11.82 19.84 -10.65
CA ARG A 156 12.03 18.43 -11.08
C ARG A 156 12.81 17.62 -10.04
N GLU A 157 13.82 18.23 -9.43
CA GLU A 157 14.63 17.59 -8.38
C GLU A 157 13.77 17.23 -7.14
N ASP A 158 12.80 18.08 -6.78
CA ASP A 158 11.88 17.78 -5.68
C ASP A 158 10.95 16.61 -6.03
N PHE A 159 10.46 16.53 -7.27
CA PHE A 159 9.66 15.39 -7.75
C PHE A 159 10.47 14.10 -7.78
N GLY A 160 11.74 14.17 -8.22
CA GLY A 160 12.64 13.02 -8.18
C GLY A 160 12.84 12.50 -6.76
N LYS A 161 13.09 13.39 -5.80
CA LYS A 161 13.23 13.01 -4.37
C LYS A 161 11.94 12.47 -3.78
N GLU A 162 10.78 13.00 -4.17
CA GLU A 162 9.47 12.46 -3.78
C GLU A 162 9.32 11.02 -4.27
N ALA A 163 9.66 10.74 -5.53
CA ALA A 163 9.62 9.40 -6.11
C ALA A 163 10.52 8.40 -5.35
N ALA A 164 11.76 8.80 -5.02
CA ALA A 164 12.66 7.97 -4.23
C ALA A 164 12.13 7.71 -2.80
N ALA A 165 11.55 8.72 -2.16
CA ALA A 165 10.97 8.59 -0.83
C ALA A 165 9.73 7.68 -0.81
N ILE A 166 8.91 7.71 -1.87
CA ILE A 166 7.78 6.79 -2.03
C ILE A 166 8.29 5.37 -2.27
N GLY A 167 9.31 5.20 -3.12
CA GLY A 167 9.97 3.90 -3.34
C GLY A 167 10.51 3.28 -2.05
N GLU A 168 11.09 4.08 -1.15
CA GLU A 168 11.53 3.60 0.18
C GLU A 168 10.36 3.14 1.06
N LYS A 169 9.21 3.84 1.03
CA LYS A 169 8.02 3.41 1.78
C LYS A 169 7.44 2.09 1.24
N ILE A 170 7.46 1.90 -0.07
CA ILE A 170 7.08 0.63 -0.70
C ILE A 170 8.07 -0.47 -0.29
N ALA A 171 9.38 -0.17 -0.28
CA ALA A 171 10.38 -1.11 0.19
C ALA A 171 10.16 -1.55 1.64
N GLN A 172 9.85 -0.61 2.54
CA GLN A 172 9.55 -0.91 3.95
C GLN A 172 8.35 -1.86 4.12
N ARG A 173 7.33 -1.78 3.25
CA ARG A 173 6.22 -2.76 3.26
C ARG A 173 6.74 -4.18 3.00
N TYR A 174 7.62 -4.35 2.02
CA TYR A 174 8.20 -5.66 1.71
C TYR A 174 9.19 -6.14 2.78
N GLU A 175 9.94 -5.24 3.43
CA GLU A 175 10.78 -5.60 4.57
C GLU A 175 9.94 -6.10 5.75
N ASN A 176 8.85 -5.40 6.08
CA ASN A 176 7.92 -5.81 7.12
C ASN A 176 7.23 -7.15 6.79
N ALA A 177 7.09 -7.48 5.50
CA ALA A 177 6.61 -8.78 5.03
C ALA A 177 7.70 -9.87 5.03
N GLY A 178 8.93 -9.58 5.47
CA GLY A 178 10.04 -10.54 5.49
C GLY A 178 10.58 -10.87 4.09
N ARG A 179 10.54 -9.91 3.17
CA ARG A 179 11.00 -10.05 1.78
C ARG A 179 12.06 -8.99 1.44
N PRO A 180 13.29 -9.11 1.94
CA PRO A 180 14.35 -8.11 1.74
C PRO A 180 14.75 -7.96 0.26
N ASP A 181 14.70 -9.02 -0.55
CA ASP A 181 15.03 -8.94 -1.99
C ASP A 181 14.02 -8.10 -2.77
N LEU A 182 12.73 -8.22 -2.43
CA LEU A 182 11.67 -7.38 -3.00
C LEU A 182 11.81 -5.93 -2.54
N ALA A 183 12.16 -5.72 -1.27
CA ALA A 183 12.42 -4.38 -0.74
C ALA A 183 13.57 -3.70 -1.47
N GLN A 184 14.68 -4.41 -1.69
CA GLN A 184 15.82 -3.91 -2.45
C GLN A 184 15.43 -3.55 -3.89
N ALA A 185 14.67 -4.42 -4.57
CA ALA A 185 14.18 -4.13 -5.91
C ALA A 185 13.22 -2.92 -5.95
N ALA A 186 12.40 -2.71 -4.91
CA ALA A 186 11.53 -1.54 -4.80
C ALA A 186 12.33 -0.23 -4.59
N ARG A 187 13.40 -0.26 -3.79
CA ARG A 187 14.33 0.89 -3.65
C ARG A 187 14.98 1.24 -4.98
N GLU A 188 15.48 0.22 -5.70
CA GLU A 188 16.07 0.39 -7.03
C GLU A 188 15.05 1.01 -8.00
N ALA A 189 13.79 0.57 -7.98
CA ALA A 189 12.73 1.14 -8.81
C ALA A 189 12.50 2.63 -8.49
N GLY A 190 12.51 3.03 -7.21
CA GLY A 190 12.39 4.42 -6.78
C GLY A 190 13.56 5.30 -7.26
N GLN A 191 14.79 4.84 -7.13
CA GLN A 191 15.99 5.56 -7.62
C GLN A 191 16.00 5.69 -9.14
N GLN A 192 15.56 4.65 -9.86
CA GLN A 192 15.40 4.72 -11.31
C GLN A 192 14.36 5.77 -11.69
N ARG A 193 13.21 5.80 -11.00
CA ARG A 193 12.17 6.78 -11.29
C ARG A 193 12.60 8.21 -10.99
N GLU A 194 13.33 8.42 -9.89
CA GLU A 194 13.99 9.70 -9.60
C GLU A 194 14.88 10.16 -10.76
N THR A 195 15.72 9.25 -11.25
CA THR A 195 16.65 9.54 -12.36
C THR A 195 15.90 9.83 -13.65
N GLU A 196 14.81 9.11 -13.94
CA GLU A 196 13.95 9.36 -15.09
C GLU A 196 13.33 10.75 -15.03
N ILE A 197 12.67 11.11 -13.92
CA ILE A 197 12.04 12.42 -13.71
C ILE A 197 13.06 13.56 -13.86
N ASN A 198 14.26 13.39 -13.32
CA ASN A 198 15.31 14.40 -13.41
C ASN A 198 15.85 14.60 -14.84
N ASN A 199 15.71 13.58 -15.70
CA ASN A 199 16.22 13.59 -17.08
C ASN A 199 15.12 13.83 -18.14
N GLU A 200 13.84 13.85 -17.76
CA GLU A 200 12.74 14.24 -18.67
C GLU A 200 12.98 15.69 -19.15
N VAL A 201 13.02 15.91 -20.47
CA VAL A 201 13.34 17.20 -21.14
C VAL A 201 12.13 18.10 -21.16
#